data_AF-Q53J20-F1
#
_entry.id   AF-Q53J20-F1
#
_cell.length_a   1.000
_cell.length_b   1.000
_cell.length_c   1.000
_cell.angle_alpha   90.00
_cell.angle_beta   90.00
_cell.angle_gamma   90.00
#
_symmetry.space_group_name_H-M   'P 1'
#
loop_
_entity.id
_entity.type
_entity.pdbx_description
1 polymer ?
#
loop_
_entity_poly.entity_id
_entity_poly.type
_entity_poly.pdbx_seq_one_letter_code
_entity_poly.pdbx_strand_id
1 'polypeptide(L)'
;MAEEDEIKRRTNNPKSYQVRKECIKRKSMELATLCDIKVCTVITGPNGELQTWPDDFDACKQVLDLYSQNLKPEKKYKESSTPEPEPEPEPERGEEQGEKDLLTLVESTLAAVNRRICILENKGKRKRIE
;
A
#
# COMPACT_ATOMS: atom_id res chain seq x y z
N MET A 1 -0.38 8.38 23.63
CA MET A 1 -1.09 7.10 23.87
C MET A 1 -2.62 7.19 23.78
N ALA A 2 -3.25 8.37 23.86
CA ALA A 2 -4.72 8.50 23.77
C ALA A 2 -5.26 8.78 22.33
N GLU A 3 -4.40 9.14 21.39
CA GLU A 3 -4.80 9.61 20.06
C GLU A 3 -4.97 8.46 19.03
N GLU A 4 -4.26 7.34 19.23
CA GLU A 4 -4.44 6.11 18.43
C GLU A 4 -5.79 5.42 18.72
N ASP A 5 -6.35 5.62 19.91
CA ASP A 5 -7.65 5.07 20.30
C ASP A 5 -8.84 5.82 19.65
N GLU A 6 -8.67 7.09 19.26
CA GLU A 6 -9.76 7.88 18.69
C GLU A 6 -10.02 7.59 17.20
N ILE A 7 -8.99 7.25 16.42
CA ILE A 7 -9.15 6.77 15.03
C ILE A 7 -9.90 5.44 15.01
N LYS A 8 -9.71 4.60 16.03
CA LYS A 8 -10.38 3.31 16.21
C LYS A 8 -11.87 3.42 16.55
N ARG A 9 -12.34 4.58 17.03
CA ARG A 9 -13.73 4.81 17.46
C ARG A 9 -14.65 5.40 16.40
N ARG A 10 -14.12 6.01 15.32
CA ARG A 10 -14.94 6.82 14.40
C ARG A 10 -15.76 6.06 13.35
N THR A 11 -15.53 4.77 13.11
CA THR A 11 -16.25 4.03 12.04
C THR A 11 -16.54 2.56 12.36
N ASN A 12 -16.51 2.16 13.63
CA ASN A 12 -16.87 0.80 14.02
C ASN A 12 -18.36 0.71 14.37
N ASN A 13 -19.22 0.71 13.36
CA ASN A 13 -20.54 0.09 13.54
C ASN A 13 -20.40 -1.40 13.18
N PRO A 14 -20.17 -2.30 14.16
CA PRO A 14 -19.94 -3.72 13.88
C PRO A 14 -21.09 -4.36 13.12
N LYS A 15 -22.32 -3.86 13.32
CA LYS A 15 -23.51 -4.31 12.57
C LYS A 15 -23.40 -3.98 11.08
N SER A 16 -22.85 -2.80 10.73
CA SER A 16 -22.63 -2.41 9.33
C SER A 16 -21.53 -3.23 8.66
N TYR A 17 -20.42 -3.51 9.36
CA TYR A 17 -19.34 -4.34 8.83
C TYR A 17 -19.84 -5.75 8.51
N GLN A 18 -20.50 -6.43 9.45
CA GLN A 18 -20.97 -7.80 9.24
C GLN A 18 -21.98 -7.88 8.08
N VAL A 19 -22.94 -6.96 8.01
CA VAL A 19 -23.92 -6.90 6.90
C VAL A 19 -23.23 -6.68 5.55
N ARG A 20 -22.26 -5.76 5.48
CA ARG A 20 -21.53 -5.51 4.23
C ARG A 20 -20.62 -6.67 3.84
N LYS A 21 -19.97 -7.32 4.81
CA LYS A 21 -19.13 -8.49 4.60
C LYS A 21 -19.92 -9.63 3.97
N GLU A 22 -21.06 -9.99 4.57
CA GLU A 22 -21.98 -11.00 4.02
C GLU A 22 -22.49 -10.62 2.63
N CYS A 23 -22.85 -9.34 2.44
CA CYS A 23 -23.30 -8.83 1.14
C CYS A 23 -22.22 -8.98 0.07
N ILE A 24 -20.97 -8.65 0.38
CA ILE A 24 -19.83 -8.79 -0.55
C ILE A 24 -19.63 -10.27 -0.90
N LYS A 25 -19.60 -11.18 0.08
CA LYS A 25 -19.49 -12.63 -0.18
C LYS A 25 -20.61 -13.11 -1.11
N ARG A 26 -21.86 -12.72 -0.84
CA ARG A 26 -23.01 -13.07 -1.69
C ARG A 26 -22.87 -12.51 -3.11
N LYS A 27 -22.45 -11.26 -3.25
CA LYS A 27 -22.27 -10.64 -4.57
C LYS A 27 -21.12 -11.25 -5.36
N SER A 28 -20.04 -11.66 -4.70
CA SER A 28 -18.95 -12.41 -5.34
C SER A 28 -19.43 -13.77 -5.84
N MET A 29 -20.29 -14.47 -5.07
CA MET A 29 -20.94 -15.71 -5.49
C MET A 29 -21.87 -15.51 -6.70
N GLU A 30 -22.75 -14.51 -6.63
CA GLU A 30 -23.63 -14.16 -7.73
C GLU A 30 -22.83 -13.83 -9.00
N LEU A 31 -21.76 -13.03 -8.87
CA LEU A 31 -20.89 -12.66 -9.99
C LEU A 31 -20.20 -13.88 -10.62
N ALA A 32 -19.60 -14.74 -9.79
CA ALA A 32 -18.95 -15.96 -10.26
C ALA A 32 -19.94 -16.87 -10.99
N THR A 33 -21.16 -17.02 -10.46
CA THR A 33 -22.18 -17.91 -11.01
C THR A 33 -22.83 -17.36 -12.28
N LEU A 34 -23.20 -16.07 -12.29
CA LEU A 34 -23.92 -15.46 -13.41
C LEU A 34 -23.04 -15.23 -14.63
N CYS A 35 -21.75 -14.98 -14.42
CA CYS A 35 -20.82 -14.67 -15.49
C CYS A 35 -19.88 -15.84 -15.82
N ASP A 36 -19.95 -16.95 -15.07
CA ASP A 36 -19.05 -18.11 -15.20
C ASP A 36 -17.57 -17.71 -15.17
N ILE A 37 -17.21 -16.85 -14.22
CA ILE A 37 -15.84 -16.37 -14.02
C ILE A 37 -15.30 -16.80 -12.66
N LYS A 38 -13.99 -17.04 -12.61
CA LYS A 38 -13.29 -17.28 -11.35
C LYS A 38 -13.18 -15.98 -10.56
N VAL A 39 -13.76 -15.95 -9.37
CA VAL A 39 -13.74 -14.81 -8.45
C VAL A 39 -13.26 -15.26 -7.09
N CYS A 40 -12.39 -14.48 -6.48
CA CYS A 40 -12.12 -14.56 -5.05
C CYS A 40 -12.25 -13.18 -4.41
N THR A 41 -12.54 -13.13 -3.12
CA THR A 41 -12.55 -11.88 -2.35
C THR A 41 -11.75 -12.07 -1.08
N VAL A 42 -10.90 -11.10 -0.75
CA VAL A 42 -10.11 -11.06 0.47
C VAL A 42 -10.58 -9.86 1.29
N ILE A 43 -11.03 -10.11 2.52
CA ILE A 43 -11.64 -9.11 3.40
C ILE A 43 -10.83 -9.05 4.70
N THR A 44 -10.17 -7.92 4.93
CA THR A 44 -9.49 -7.65 6.20
C THR A 44 -10.46 -6.94 7.15
N GLY A 45 -10.74 -7.57 8.29
CA GLY A 45 -11.60 -7.03 9.33
C GLY A 45 -10.92 -5.96 10.19
N PRO A 46 -11.70 -5.18 10.96
CA PRO A 46 -11.19 -4.11 11.82
C PRO A 46 -10.25 -4.61 12.94
N ASN A 47 -10.29 -5.91 13.25
CA ASN A 47 -9.43 -6.55 14.24
C ASN A 47 -8.18 -7.21 13.61
N GLY A 48 -7.94 -7.02 12.30
CA GLY A 48 -6.89 -7.73 11.56
C GLY A 48 -7.25 -9.16 11.17
N GLU A 49 -8.48 -9.59 11.41
CA GLU A 49 -8.99 -10.89 10.96
C GLU A 49 -9.04 -10.94 9.43
N LEU A 50 -8.48 -11.98 8.83
CA LEU A 50 -8.54 -12.22 7.39
C LEU A 50 -9.68 -13.20 7.09
N GLN A 51 -10.62 -12.78 6.25
CA GLN A 51 -11.68 -13.63 5.74
C GLN A 51 -11.64 -13.66 4.22
N THR A 52 -12.02 -14.78 3.64
CA THR A 52 -12.07 -14.94 2.19
C THR A 52 -13.44 -15.38 1.71
N TRP A 53 -13.67 -15.22 0.41
CA TRP A 53 -14.68 -15.95 -0.32
C TRP A 53 -14.06 -16.47 -1.63
N PRO A 54 -14.19 -17.76 -1.97
CA PRO A 54 -14.75 -18.85 -1.16
C PRO A 54 -14.09 -19.00 0.22
N ASP A 55 -14.77 -19.68 1.15
CA ASP A 55 -14.21 -19.93 2.50
C ASP A 55 -13.06 -20.95 2.44
N ASP A 56 -12.99 -21.74 1.36
CA ASP A 56 -11.85 -22.58 1.01
C ASP A 56 -10.67 -21.71 0.54
N PHE A 57 -9.61 -21.72 1.34
CA PHE A 57 -8.39 -20.97 1.08
C PHE A 57 -7.65 -21.46 -0.18
N ASP A 58 -7.66 -22.77 -0.47
CA ASP A 58 -7.02 -23.32 -1.66
C ASP A 58 -7.74 -22.87 -2.94
N ALA A 59 -9.08 -22.77 -2.88
CA ALA A 59 -9.87 -22.22 -3.98
C ALA A 59 -9.52 -20.74 -4.23
N CYS A 60 -9.37 -19.94 -3.17
CA CYS A 60 -8.90 -18.55 -3.30
C CYS A 60 -7.47 -18.47 -3.86
N LYS A 61 -6.58 -19.33 -3.37
CA LYS A 61 -5.18 -19.37 -3.79
C LYS A 61 -5.04 -19.64 -5.29
N GLN A 62 -5.82 -20.56 -5.84
CA GLN A 62 -5.82 -20.83 -7.28
C GLN A 62 -6.18 -19.59 -8.12
N VAL A 63 -7.12 -18.77 -7.66
CA VAL A 63 -7.50 -17.51 -8.34
C VAL A 63 -6.38 -16.48 -8.22
N LEU A 64 -5.74 -16.36 -7.05
CA LEU A 64 -4.61 -15.47 -6.83
C LEU A 64 -3.35 -15.87 -7.62
N ASP A 65 -3.09 -17.17 -7.74
CA ASP A 65 -1.99 -17.71 -8.53
C ASP A 65 -2.22 -17.44 -10.02
N LEU A 66 -3.45 -17.65 -10.50
CA LEU A 66 -3.85 -17.28 -11.86
C LEU A 66 -3.66 -15.79 -12.10
N TYR A 67 -4.09 -14.94 -11.17
CA TYR A 67 -3.87 -13.50 -11.26
C TYR A 67 -2.37 -13.16 -11.35
N SER A 68 -1.56 -13.74 -10.48
CA SER A 68 -0.11 -13.49 -10.42
C SER A 68 0.63 -13.93 -11.69
N GLN A 69 0.24 -15.05 -12.30
CA GLN A 69 0.80 -15.52 -13.57
C GLN A 69 0.43 -14.62 -14.74
N ASN A 70 -0.73 -13.97 -14.68
CA ASN A 70 -1.24 -13.07 -15.72
C ASN A 70 -0.88 -11.60 -15.48
N LEU A 71 -0.24 -11.28 -14.35
CA LEU A 71 0.48 -10.03 -14.21
C LEU A 71 1.56 -10.03 -15.29
N LYS A 72 1.32 -9.30 -16.37
CA LYS A 72 2.42 -8.92 -17.27
C LYS A 72 3.49 -8.33 -16.37
N PRO A 73 4.78 -8.67 -16.55
CA PRO A 73 5.81 -7.88 -15.91
C PRO A 73 5.52 -6.44 -16.33
N GLU A 74 5.17 -5.57 -15.39
CA GLU A 74 5.20 -4.15 -15.67
C GLU A 74 6.55 -3.94 -16.33
N LYS A 75 6.54 -3.34 -17.53
CA LYS A 75 7.77 -2.80 -18.09
C LYS A 75 8.29 -1.94 -16.95
N LYS A 76 9.36 -2.37 -16.28
CA LYS A 76 10.18 -1.43 -15.53
C LYS A 76 10.39 -0.31 -16.53
N TYR A 77 9.94 0.90 -16.20
CA TYR A 77 10.38 2.08 -16.91
C TYR A 77 11.91 2.08 -16.77
N LYS A 78 12.58 1.42 -17.69
CA LYS A 78 13.97 1.66 -18.04
C LYS A 78 13.85 2.59 -19.23
N GLU A 79 14.11 3.86 -18.98
CA GLU A 79 14.39 4.83 -20.02
C GLU A 79 15.48 4.22 -20.92
N SER A 80 15.08 3.93 -22.16
CA SER A 80 15.88 3.41 -23.26
C SER A 80 16.91 4.46 -23.69
N SER A 81 18.15 4.10 -23.97
CA SER A 81 18.53 3.70 -25.35
C SER A 81 19.77 2.79 -25.45
N THR A 82 19.56 1.64 -26.10
CA THR A 82 20.33 0.76 -27.04
C THR A 82 21.73 1.23 -27.54
N PRO A 83 22.59 0.34 -28.11
CA PRO A 83 23.15 -0.96 -27.68
C PRO A 83 24.71 -0.97 -27.70
N GLU A 84 25.32 -1.99 -27.09
CA GLU A 84 26.76 -2.28 -27.06
C GLU A 84 27.33 -2.72 -28.43
N PRO A 85 28.60 -2.39 -28.78
CA PRO A 85 29.66 -3.40 -28.63
C PRO A 85 31.03 -2.85 -28.13
N GLU A 86 31.67 -3.63 -27.25
CA GLU A 86 33.06 -3.53 -26.73
C GLU A 86 34.15 -3.50 -27.84
N PRO A 87 35.41 -2.99 -27.62
CA PRO A 87 36.27 -3.27 -26.44
C PRO A 87 37.18 -2.15 -25.86
N GLU A 88 37.56 -2.38 -24.58
CA GLU A 88 38.60 -1.86 -23.63
C GLU A 88 39.76 -0.92 -24.10
N PRO A 89 40.51 -0.16 -23.21
CA PRO A 89 40.69 -0.30 -21.74
C PRO A 89 40.71 0.99 -20.85
N GLU A 90 40.42 0.80 -19.55
CA GLU A 90 40.84 1.46 -18.25
C GLU A 90 41.74 2.75 -18.28
N PRO A 91 41.70 3.70 -17.30
CA PRO A 91 41.47 3.47 -15.84
C PRO A 91 40.73 4.55 -14.99
N GLU A 92 40.10 4.06 -13.90
CA GLU A 92 39.95 4.61 -12.53
C GLU A 92 39.29 5.99 -12.21
N ARG A 93 38.18 5.94 -11.42
CA ARG A 93 38.03 6.52 -10.04
C ARG A 93 36.66 7.19 -9.74
N GLY A 94 35.85 6.57 -8.87
CA GLY A 94 34.97 7.27 -7.90
C GLY A 94 33.45 7.06 -8.03
N GLU A 95 32.90 6.04 -7.35
CA GLU A 95 31.46 5.89 -7.06
C GLU A 95 31.05 6.87 -5.93
N GLU A 96 30.33 7.96 -6.21
CA GLU A 96 29.87 8.87 -5.14
C GLU A 96 28.66 9.76 -5.47
N GLN A 97 27.71 9.27 -6.28
CA GLN A 97 26.48 10.00 -6.63
C GLN A 97 25.21 9.44 -5.98
N GLY A 98 25.09 8.11 -5.79
CA GLY A 98 23.88 7.51 -5.22
C GLY A 98 23.64 7.81 -3.73
N GLU A 99 24.71 8.04 -2.96
CA GLU A 99 24.60 8.27 -1.51
C GLU A 99 24.16 9.71 -1.18
N LYS A 100 24.53 10.67 -2.02
CA LYS A 100 24.14 12.10 -1.90
C LYS A 100 22.64 12.29 -2.12
N ASP A 101 22.03 11.52 -3.02
CA ASP A 101 20.59 11.57 -3.29
C ASP A 101 19.75 11.05 -2.12
N LEU A 102 20.23 10.01 -1.41
CA LEU A 102 19.54 9.50 -0.23
C LEU A 102 19.68 10.45 0.96
N LEU A 103 20.88 11.02 1.17
CA LEU A 103 21.16 11.95 2.26
C LEU A 103 20.29 13.22 2.13
N THR A 104 20.25 13.79 0.93
CA THR A 104 19.44 14.98 0.64
C THR A 104 17.94 14.73 0.79
N LEU A 105 17.47 13.52 0.45
CA LEU A 105 16.08 13.12 0.66
C LEU A 105 15.70 13.02 2.15
N VAL A 106 16.60 12.47 2.98
CA VAL A 106 16.41 12.38 4.43
C VAL A 106 16.41 13.78 5.06
N GLU A 107 17.35 14.64 4.67
CA GLU A 107 17.43 16.02 5.16
C GLU A 107 16.17 16.84 4.80
N SER A 108 15.66 16.69 3.58
CA SER A 108 14.41 17.32 3.14
C SER A 108 13.21 16.83 3.95
N THR A 109 13.14 15.53 4.22
CA THR A 109 12.07 14.91 5.02
C THR A 109 12.11 15.41 6.46
N LEU A 110 13.30 15.46 7.06
CA LEU A 110 13.50 15.98 8.42
C LEU A 110 13.11 17.46 8.52
N ALA A 111 13.46 18.28 7.53
CA ALA A 111 13.05 19.68 7.47
C ALA A 111 11.53 19.85 7.39
N ALA A 112 10.83 19.00 6.64
CA ALA A 112 9.37 19.02 6.56
C ALA A 112 8.71 18.68 7.91
N VAL A 113 9.23 17.67 8.62
CA VAL A 113 8.76 17.28 9.95
C VAL A 113 8.97 18.42 10.96
N ASN A 114 10.15 19.04 10.98
CA ASN A 114 10.45 20.16 11.89
C ASN A 114 9.54 21.37 11.63
N ARG A 115 9.26 21.69 10.36
CA ARG A 115 8.27 22.73 10.01
C ARG A 115 6.89 22.40 10.57
N ARG A 116 6.48 21.13 10.49
CA ARG A 116 5.18 20.70 10.99
C ARG A 116 5.09 20.78 12.52
N ILE A 117 6.14 20.36 13.23
CA ILE A 117 6.24 20.48 14.69
C ILE A 117 6.07 21.95 15.11
N CYS A 118 6.82 22.87 14.49
CA CYS A 118 6.73 24.29 14.80
C CYS A 118 5.32 24.89 14.55
N ILE A 119 4.64 24.47 13.48
CA ILE A 119 3.25 24.87 13.21
C ILE A 119 2.31 24.36 14.31
N LEU A 120 2.51 23.13 14.78
CA LEU A 120 1.66 22.51 15.81
C LEU A 120 1.89 23.16 17.19
N GLU A 121 3.14 23.44 17.55
CA GLU A 121 3.48 24.13 18.80
C GLU A 121 2.89 25.55 18.88
N ASN A 122 2.89 26.28 17.76
CA ASN A 122 2.30 27.63 17.69
C ASN A 122 0.76 27.61 17.66
N LYS A 123 0.13 26.55 17.14
CA LYS A 123 -1.34 26.36 17.22
C LYS A 123 -1.82 26.10 18.65
N GLY A 124 -0.99 25.51 19.52
CA GLY A 124 -1.29 25.32 20.94
C GLY A 124 -1.24 26.61 21.75
N LYS A 125 -0.34 27.55 21.41
CA LYS A 125 -0.19 28.83 22.14
C LYS A 125 -1.33 29.83 21.88
N ARG A 126 -2.02 29.75 20.75
CA ARG A 126 -3.16 30.65 20.41
C ARG A 126 -4.47 30.33 21.14
N LYS A 127 -4.57 29.19 21.84
CA LYS A 127 -5.79 28.77 22.58
C LYS A 127 -5.76 29.08 24.08
N ARG A 128 -4.79 29.86 24.56
CA ARG A 128 -4.61 30.17 26.00
C ARG A 128 -4.68 31.67 26.29
N ILE A 129 -5.61 32.38 25.65
CA ILE A 129 -6.03 33.73 26.04
C ILE A 129 -7.55 33.75 25.97
N GLU A 130 -8.18 33.40 27.09
CA GLU A 130 -9.49 33.88 27.51
C GLU A 130 -9.47 33.99 29.04
#